data_AF-A0AAU4F8T8-F1
#
_entry.id   AF-A0AAU4F8T8-F1
#
_cell.length_a   1.000
_cell.length_b   1.000
_cell.length_c   1.000
_cell.angle_alpha   90.00
_cell.angle_beta   90.00
_cell.angle_gamma   90.00
#
_symmetry.space_group_name_H-M   'P 1'
#
loop_
_entity.id
_entity.type
_entity.pdbx_description
1 polymer ?
#
loop_
_entity_poly.entity_id
_entity_poly.type
_entity_poly.pdbx_seq_one_letter_code
_entity_poly.pdbx_strand_id
1 'polypeptide(L)' 'MRVLTLNPGSPSMKVSLVADGTAVGWTAWDLADPGAVAQSIRRWSDVDAIAVRFVHGGEQKAPANCSQASNNSPRSR' A
#
# COMPACT_ATOMS: atom_id res chain seq x y z
N MET A 1 -7.14 12.48 -9.35
CA MET A 1 -6.95 11.39 -8.37
C MET A 1 -5.48 11.02 -8.28
N ARG A 2 -4.91 11.08 -7.08
CA ARG A 2 -3.51 10.82 -6.76
C ARG A 2 -3.41 9.58 -5.89
N VAL A 3 -2.85 8.51 -6.43
CA VAL A 3 -2.71 7.22 -5.74
C VAL A 3 -1.24 6.95 -5.44
N LEU A 4 -0.94 6.73 -4.17
CA LEU A 4 0.35 6.24 -3.73
C LEU A 4 0.33 4.71 -3.77
N THR A 5 1.17 4.11 -4.60
CA THR A 5 1.31 2.66 -4.68
C THR A 5 2.47 2.20 -3.80
N LEU A 6 2.23 1.25 -2.91
CA LEU A 6 3.23 0.64 -2.04
C LEU A 6 3.49 -0.79 -2.51
N ASN A 7 4.76 -1.12 -2.75
CA ASN A 7 5.20 -2.46 -3.07
C ASN A 7 6.30 -2.89 -2.09
N PRO A 8 5.91 -3.46 -0.93
CA PRO A 8 6.85 -4.06 0.01
C PRO A 8 7.48 -5.32 -0.58
N GLY A 9 8.81 -5.42 -0.49
CA GLY A 9 9.56 -6.65 -0.72
C GLY A 9 10.78 -6.69 0.20
N SER A 10 11.36 -7.85 0.48
CA SER A 10 12.60 -7.89 1.27
C SER A 10 13.79 -7.44 0.40
N PRO A 11 14.62 -6.45 0.79
CA PRO A 11 14.59 -5.58 1.98
C PRO A 11 14.07 -4.15 1.70
N SER A 12 13.32 -3.93 0.62
CA SER A 12 12.92 -2.59 0.16
C SER A 12 11.41 -2.39 0.03
N MET A 13 10.94 -1.21 0.37
CA MET A 13 9.61 -0.75 -0.02
C MET A 13 9.72 0.19 -1.22
N LYS A 14 9.23 -0.24 -2.38
CA LYS A 14 9.12 0.63 -3.55
C LYS A 14 7.82 1.42 -3.48
N VAL A 15 7.90 2.71 -3.77
CA VAL A 15 6.75 3.62 -3.72
C VAL A 15 6.69 4.45 -4.99
N SER A 16 5.51 4.52 -5.60
CA SER A 16 5.27 5.37 -6.78
C SER A 16 4.01 6.19 -6.60
N LEU A 17 4.03 7.43 -7.08
CA LEU A 17 2.84 8.26 -7.22
C LEU A 17 2.29 8.12 -8.65
N VAL A 18 1.00 7.82 -8.75
CA VAL A 18 0.21 7.90 -9.98
C VAL A 18 -0.81 9.01 -9.83
N ALA A 19 -0.80 9.99 -10.73
CA ALA A 19 -1.78 11.07 -10.79
C ALA A 19 -2.58 10.96 -12.09
N ASP A 20 -3.89 10.76 -11.97
CA ASP A 20 -4.83 10.67 -13.10
C ASP A 20 -4.39 9.66 -14.17
N GLY A 21 -3.94 8.49 -13.70
CA GLY A 21 -3.44 7.40 -14.55
C GLY A 21 -1.99 7.56 -15.02
N THR A 22 -1.34 8.69 -14.73
CA THR A 22 0.05 8.97 -15.15
C THR A 22 1.03 8.77 -14.02
N ALA A 23 2.12 8.03 -14.26
CA ALA A 23 3.20 7.89 -13.28
C ALA A 23 3.96 9.22 -13.13
N VAL A 24 3.99 9.77 -11.92
CA VAL A 24 4.64 11.05 -11.61
C VAL A 24 6.08 10.85 -11.15
N GLY A 25 6.33 9.78 -10.41
CA GLY A 25 7.66 9.46 -9.92
C GLY A 25 7.64 8.30 -8.93
N TRP A 26 8.84 7.85 -8.55
CA TRP A 26 9.02 6.74 -7.64
C TRP A 26 10.25 6.92 -6.75
N THR A 27 10.29 6.13 -5.68
CA THR A 27 11.44 5.99 -4.78
C THR A 27 11.44 4.62 -4.13
N ALA A 28 12.55 4.24 -3.52
CA ALA A 28 12.64 3.03 -2.71
C ALA A 28 13.17 3.41 -1.34
N TRP A 29 12.55 2.85 -0.31
CA TRP A 29 12.97 2.97 1.08
C TRP A 29 13.43 1.61 1.57
N ASP A 30 14.21 1.60 2.65
CA ASP A 30 14.40 0.39 3.44
C ASP A 30 13.04 -0.04 4.02
N LEU A 31 12.70 -1.32 3.89
CA LEU A 31 11.46 -1.85 4.46
C LEU A 31 11.45 -1.78 5.99
N ALA A 32 12.63 -1.84 6.62
CA ALA A 32 12.78 -1.72 8.06
C ALA A 32 12.65 -0.28 8.58
N ASP A 33 12.62 0.74 7.69
CA ASP A 33 12.40 2.13 8.11
C ASP A 33 10.92 2.36 8.47
N PRO A 34 10.58 2.57 9.76
CA PRO A 34 9.20 2.81 10.19
C PRO A 34 8.63 4.12 9.63
N GLY A 35 9.48 5.05 9.16
CA GLY A 35 9.09 6.32 8.61
C GLY A 35 8.78 6.30 7.11
N ALA A 36 9.06 5.21 6.40
CA ALA A 36 9.07 5.19 4.94
C ALA A 36 7.72 5.59 4.29
N VAL A 37 6.59 5.18 4.88
CA VAL A 37 5.25 5.57 4.40
C VAL A 37 5.01 7.06 4.64
N ALA A 38 5.29 7.55 5.84
CA ALA A 38 5.08 8.95 6.19
C ALA A 38 5.99 9.90 5.37
N GLN A 39 7.23 9.49 5.11
CA GLN A 39 8.16 10.20 4.24
C GLN A 39 7.65 10.25 2.79
N SER A 40 7.07 9.16 2.30
CA SER A 40 6.44 9.11 0.97
C SER A 40 5.25 10.05 0.84
N ILE A 41 4.37 10.06 1.85
CA ILE A 41 3.21 10.97 1.87
C ILE A 41 3.68 12.43 1.89
N ARG A 42 4.67 12.76 2.73
CA ARG A 42 5.25 14.12 2.79
C ARG A 42 5.91 14.55 1.48
N ARG A 43 6.58 13.62 0.78
CA ARG A 43 7.28 13.92 -0.48
C ARG A 43 6.33 14.38 -1.58
N TRP A 44 5.12 13.82 -1.64
CA TRP A 44 4.22 14.01 -2.78
C TRP A 44 2.96 14.83 -2.51
N SER A 45 2.61 15.03 -1.23
CA SER A 45 1.40 15.71 -0.71
C SER A 45 0.07 15.33 -1.42
N ASP A 46 -1.06 15.56 -0.76
CA ASP A 46 -2.39 15.47 -1.39
C ASP A 46 -2.72 14.11 -2.06
N VAL A 47 -2.39 12.99 -1.39
CA VAL A 47 -2.73 11.65 -1.86
C VAL A 47 -4.19 11.34 -1.53
N ASP A 48 -4.98 10.94 -2.52
CA ASP A 48 -6.39 10.58 -2.36
C ASP A 48 -6.57 9.13 -1.87
N ALA A 49 -5.64 8.24 -2.25
CA ALA A 49 -5.71 6.82 -1.88
C ALA A 49 -4.33 6.16 -1.82
N ILE A 50 -4.23 5.09 -1.04
CA ILE A 50 -3.06 4.22 -0.97
C ILE A 50 -3.44 2.84 -1.49
N ALA A 51 -2.69 2.34 -2.47
CA ALA A 51 -2.82 0.98 -2.97
C ALA A 51 -1.61 0.15 -2.53
N VAL A 52 -1.83 -1.01 -1.91
CA VAL A 52 -0.76 -1.87 -1.41
C VAL A 52 -0.72 -3.16 -2.23
N ARG A 53 0.47 -3.53 -2.72
CA ARG A 53 0.69 -4.81 -3.39
C ARG A 53 0.87 -5.92 -2.34
N PHE A 54 -0.07 -6.85 -2.32
CA PHE A 54 0.08 -8.13 -1.65
C PHE A 54 0.57 -9.17 -2.66
N VAL A 55 1.58 -9.96 -2.29
CA VAL A 55 2.11 -11.03 -3.17
C VAL A 55 1.14 -12.20 -3.23
N HIS A 56 0.51 -12.55 -2.11
CA HIS A 56 -0.45 -13.65 -2.00
C HIS A 56 -1.78 -13.11 -1.46
N GLY A 57 -2.84 -13.21 -2.26
CA GLY A 57 -4.21 -12.79 -1.89
C GLY A 57 -5.10 -13.91 -1.35
N GLY A 58 -4.60 -15.14 -1.29
CA GLY A 58 -5.41 -16.32 -0.93
C GLY A 58 -6.56 -16.53 -1.92
N GLU A 59 -7.79 -16.53 -1.41
CA GLU A 59 -9.00 -16.68 -2.22
C GLU A 59 -9.38 -15.41 -2.98
N GLN A 60 -8.86 -14.25 -2.59
CA GLN A 60 -9.18 -12.97 -3.20
C GLN A 60 -8.70 -12.91 -4.66
N LYS A 61 -9.63 -12.71 -5.60
CA LYS A 61 -9.35 -12.73 -7.06
C LYS A 61 -9.20 -11.35 -7.70
N ALA A 62 -9.56 -10.29 -6.99
CA ALA A 62 -9.53 -8.93 -7.49
C ALA A 62 -9.02 -7.95 -6.41
N PRO A 63 -8.57 -6.73 -6.77
CA PRO A 63 -8.32 -5.69 -5.79
C PRO A 63 -9.53 -5.48 -4.87
N ALA A 64 -9.28 -5.26 -3.58
CA ALA A 64 -10.32 -5.01 -2.59
C ALA A 64 -9.95 -3.81 -1.73
N ASN A 65 -10.96 -3.14 -1.19
CA ASN A 65 -10.76 -2.14 -0.17
C ASN A 65 -10.18 -2.81 1.09
N CYS A 66 -9.17 -2.19 1.68
CA CYS A 66 -8.70 -2.56 3.01
C CYS A 66 -9.70 -2.07 4.06
N SER A 67 -10.85 -2.73 4.17
CA SER A 67 -11.72 -2.61 5.34
C SER A 67 -11.19 -3.50 6.46
N GLN A 68 -11.57 -3.22 7.71
CA GLN A 68 -11.30 -4.15 8.81
C GLN A 68 -11.94 -5.51 8.47
N ALA A 69 -11.12 -6.55 8.31
CA ALA A 69 -11.62 -7.91 8.30
C ALA A 69 -12.24 -8.17 9.67
N SER A 70 -13.55 -8.40 9.75
CA SER A 70 -14.16 -8.88 10.98
C SER A 70 -13.52 -10.23 11.31
N ASN A 71 -12.85 -10.35 12.45
CA ASN A 71 -12.39 -11.62 12.99
C ASN A 71 -13.60 -12.52 13.26
N ASN A 72 -14.06 -13.25 12.25
CA ASN A 72 -14.98 -14.37 12.43
C ASN A 72 -14.16 -15.58 12.92
N SER A 73 -13.67 -15.50 14.15
CA SER A 73 -13.32 -16.71 14.89
C SER A 73 -14.63 -17.28 15.44
N PRO A 74 -15.07 -18.49 15.03
CA PRO A 74 -16.17 -19.15 15.72
C PRO A 74 -15.69 -19.44 17.13
N ARG A 75 -16.24 -18.72 18.12
CA ARG A 75 -16.08 -19.11 19.52
C ARG A 75 -16.82 -20.43 19.69
N SER A 76 -16.09 -21.54 19.75
CA SER A 76 -16.61 -22.80 20.26
C SER A 76 -17.10 -22.56 21.69
N ARG A 77 -18.39 -22.81 21.92
CA ARG A 77 -18.94 -22.96 23.27
C ARG A 77 -18.58 -24.33 23.82
#